data_AF-A0A059FZ03-F1
#
_entry.id   AF-A0A059FZ03-F1
#
_cell.length_a   1.000
_cell.length_b   1.000
_cell.length_c   1.000
_cell.angle_alpha   90.00
_cell.angle_beta   90.00
_cell.angle_gamma   90.00
#
_symmetry.space_group_name_H-M   'P 1'
#
loop_
_entity.id
_entity.type
_entity.pdbx_description
1 polymer ?
#
loop_
_entity_poly.entity_id
_entity_poly.type
_entity_poly.pdbx_seq_one_letter_code
_entity_poly.pdbx_strand_id
1 'polypeptide(L)' 'MPRKIGPRRPGDAARLIAAPGRAKDVLGWTAKRSDVDNIITSALAWHQKDWAQHKEDSLQG' A
#
# COMPACT_ATOMS: atom_id res chain seq x y z
N MET A 1 6.60 -14.83 11.88
CA MET A 1 7.72 -15.08 10.94
C MET A 1 8.75 -13.96 11.08
N PRO A 2 10.03 -14.25 11.36
CA PRO A 2 11.06 -13.21 11.43
C PRO A 2 11.37 -12.67 10.01
N ARG A 3 11.53 -11.35 9.90
CA ARG A 3 11.90 -10.66 8.65
C ARG A 3 13.39 -10.32 8.70
N LYS A 4 14.11 -10.44 7.57
CA LYS A 4 15.52 -10.06 7.45
C LYS A 4 15.66 -8.90 6.46
N ILE A 5 16.48 -7.90 6.79
CA ILE A 5 16.80 -6.80 5.88
C ILE A 5 17.78 -7.32 4.83
N GLY A 6 17.45 -7.13 3.54
CA GLY A 6 18.30 -7.51 2.41
C GLY A 6 19.01 -6.29 1.77
N PRO A 7 19.96 -6.53 0.84
CA PRO A 7 20.62 -5.47 0.10
C PRO A 7 19.64 -4.73 -0.85
N ARG A 8 20.00 -3.51 -1.29
CA ARG A 8 19.25 -2.80 -2.33
C ARG A 8 19.25 -3.60 -3.63
N ARG A 9 18.12 -3.59 -4.35
CA ARG A 9 18.04 -4.24 -5.66
C ARG A 9 18.77 -3.40 -6.71
N PRO A 10 19.57 -4.02 -7.61
CA PRO A 10 20.15 -3.32 -8.75
C PRO A 10 19.07 -2.62 -9.57
N GLY A 11 19.29 -1.36 -9.93
CA GLY A 11 18.34 -0.53 -10.69
C GLY A 11 17.35 0.29 -9.85
N ASP A 12 17.27 0.09 -8.54
CA ASP A 12 16.42 0.93 -7.69
C ASP A 12 17.01 2.33 -7.51
N ALA A 13 16.31 3.34 -8.04
CA ALA A 13 16.65 4.74 -7.84
C ALA A 13 16.68 5.13 -6.34
N ALA A 14 17.52 6.11 -5.99
CA ALA A 14 17.62 6.58 -4.60
C ALA A 14 16.32 7.25 -4.13
N ARG A 15 15.63 7.96 -5.02
CA ARG A 15 14.35 8.67 -4.76
C ARG A 15 13.51 8.69 -6.04
N LEU A 16 12.20 8.54 -5.88
CA LEU A 16 11.21 8.69 -6.94
C LEU A 16 9.99 9.39 -6.35
N ILE A 17 9.68 10.57 -6.87
CA ILE A 17 8.57 11.41 -6.39
C ILE A 17 7.82 11.93 -7.62
N ALA A 18 6.50 11.80 -7.61
CA ALA A 18 5.65 12.30 -8.70
C ALA A 18 5.32 13.78 -8.51
N ALA A 19 5.19 14.51 -9.63
CA ALA A 19 4.67 15.88 -9.67
C ALA A 19 3.26 15.88 -10.29
N PRO A 20 2.18 15.85 -9.50
CA PRO A 20 0.82 15.64 -10.02
C PRO A 20 0.15 16.90 -10.59
N GLY A 21 0.86 18.03 -10.70
CA GLY A 21 0.30 19.32 -11.12
C GLY A 21 -0.48 19.25 -12.43
N ARG A 22 0.08 18.60 -13.46
CA ARG A 22 -0.59 18.45 -14.76
C ARG A 22 -1.95 17.73 -14.66
N ALA A 23 -2.07 16.73 -13.79
CA ALA A 23 -3.34 16.03 -13.60
C ALA A 23 -4.39 16.93 -12.94
N LYS A 24 -3.96 17.81 -12.02
CA LYS A 24 -4.83 18.83 -11.43
C LYS A 24 -5.29 19.85 -12.47
N ASP A 25 -4.37 20.36 -13.28
CA ASP A 25 -4.67 21.45 -14.21
C ASP A 25 -5.57 20.99 -15.37
N VAL A 26 -5.33 19.80 -15.91
CA VAL A 26 -6.05 19.30 -17.08
C VAL A 26 -7.35 18.59 -16.70
N LEU A 27 -7.35 17.85 -15.58
CA LEU A 27 -8.46 16.97 -15.21
C LEU A 27 -9.23 17.45 -13.98
N GLY A 28 -8.77 18.52 -13.32
CA GLY A 28 -9.28 18.90 -11.99
C GLY A 28 -8.98 17.85 -10.90
N TRP A 29 -8.14 16.86 -11.20
CA TRP A 29 -7.94 15.72 -10.32
C TRP A 29 -6.97 16.04 -9.19
N THR A 30 -7.28 15.60 -7.98
CA THR A 30 -6.38 15.72 -6.83
C THR A 30 -6.51 14.46 -5.98
N ALA A 31 -5.37 13.85 -5.64
CA ALA A 31 -5.34 12.72 -4.71
C ALA A 31 -5.92 13.13 -3.35
N LYS A 32 -6.93 12.40 -2.87
CA LYS A 32 -7.62 12.67 -1.59
C LYS A 32 -7.11 11.81 -0.43
N ARG A 33 -6.30 10.79 -0.73
CA ARG A 33 -5.82 9.77 0.21
C ARG A 33 -4.30 9.52 0.02
N SER A 34 -3.53 10.59 -0.10
CA SER A 34 -2.07 10.53 -0.33
C SER A 34 -1.24 10.43 0.95
N ASP A 35 -1.89 10.55 2.11
CA ASP A 35 -1.25 10.43 3.41
C ASP A 35 -0.84 8.98 3.70
N VAL A 36 0.35 8.79 4.28
CA VAL A 36 0.94 7.46 4.48
C VAL A 36 0.18 6.65 5.52
N ASP A 37 -0.33 7.29 6.58
CA ASP A 37 -1.07 6.60 7.63
C ASP A 37 -2.42 6.11 7.10
N ASN A 38 -3.06 6.91 6.23
CA ASN A 38 -4.28 6.48 5.54
C ASN A 38 -4.04 5.27 4.62
N ILE A 39 -2.95 5.29 3.84
CA ILE A 39 -2.58 4.20 2.94
C ILE A 39 -2.34 2.91 3.73
N ILE A 40 -1.54 2.98 4.81
CA ILE A 40 -1.22 1.80 5.63
C ILE A 40 -2.48 1.28 6.33
N THR A 41 -3.27 2.17 6.94
CA THR A 41 -4.46 1.77 7.71
C THR A 41 -5.51 1.12 6.82
N SER A 42 -5.77 1.69 5.64
CA SER A 42 -6.74 1.11 4.69
C SER A 42 -6.28 -0.23 4.14
N ALA A 43 -4.99 -0.40 3.83
CA ALA A 43 -4.43 -1.66 3.39
C ALA A 43 -4.50 -2.74 4.49
N LEU A 44 -4.18 -2.38 5.73
CA LEU A 44 -4.27 -3.32 6.86
C LEU A 44 -5.72 -3.76 7.12
N ALA A 45 -6.67 -2.83 7.10
CA ALA A 45 -8.09 -3.14 7.28
C ALA A 45 -8.61 -4.09 6.19
N TRP A 46 -8.13 -3.95 4.95
CA TRP A 46 -8.42 -4.90 3.88
C TRP A 46 -7.85 -6.30 4.19
N HIS A 47 -6.55 -6.38 4.49
CA HIS A 47 -5.88 -7.66 4.79
C HIS A 47 -6.47 -8.36 6.01
N GLN A 48 -6.91 -7.64 7.04
CA GLN A 48 -7.51 -8.24 8.23
C GLN A 48 -8.83 -8.97 7.93
N LYS A 49 -9.63 -8.48 6.98
CA LYS A 49 -10.87 -9.16 6.55
C LYS A 49 -10.55 -10.48 5.87
N ASP A 50 -9.57 -10.47 4.98
CA ASP A 50 -9.07 -11.65 4.26
C ASP A 50 -8.51 -12.70 5.25
N TRP A 51 -7.68 -12.27 6.21
CA TRP A 51 -7.14 -13.15 7.25
C TRP A 51 -8.21 -13.71 8.19
N ALA A 52 -9.29 -12.98 8.45
CA ALA A 52 -10.39 -13.45 9.27
C ALA A 52 -11.19 -14.54 8.55
N GLN A 53 -11.50 -14.34 7.26
CA GLN A 53 -12.20 -15.31 6.42
C GLN A 53 -11.40 -16.62 6.28
N HIS A 54 -10.10 -16.53 6.03
CA HIS A 54 -9.22 -17.71 5.98
C HIS A 54 -9.10 -18.46 7.32
N LYS A 55 -9.40 -17.79 8.44
CA LYS A 55 -9.39 -18.42 9.76
C LYS A 55 -10.66 -19.24 10.01
N GLU A 56 -11.81 -18.76 9.55
CA GLU A 56 -13.10 -19.47 9.65
C GLU A 56 -13.12 -20.73 8.76
N ASP A 57 -12.61 -20.64 7.54
CA ASP A 57 -12.49 -21.81 6.64
C ASP A 57 -11.55 -22.89 7.21
N SER A 58 -10.50 -22.48 7.94
CA SER A 58 -9.55 -23.41 8.57
C SER A 58 -10.07 -24.11 9.83
N LEU A 59 -11.22 -23.66 10.37
CA LEU A 59 -11.85 -24.20 11.59
C LEU A 59 -13.09 -25.06 11.29
N GLN A 60 -13.52 -25.14 10.02
CA GLN A 60 -14.66 -25.96 9.57
C GLN A 60 -14.24 -27.22 8.79
N GLY A 61 -12.94 -27.55 8.76
CA GLY A 61 -12.39 -28.78 8.19
C GLY A 61 -11.91 -29.77 9.24
#